data_AF-A0A961MFD8-F1
#
_entry.id   AF-A0A961MFD8-F1
#
_cell.length_a   1.000
_cell.length_b   1.000
_cell.length_c   1.000
_cell.angle_alpha   90.00
_cell.angle_beta   90.00
_cell.angle_gamma   90.00
#
_symmetry.space_group_name_H-M   'P 1'
#
loop_
_entity.id
_entity.type
_entity.pdbx_description
1 polymer ?
#
loop_
_entity_poly.entity_id
_entity_poly.type
_entity_poly.pdbx_seq_one_letter_code
_entity_poly.pdbx_strand_id
1 'polypeptide(L)'
;MRNHHRTEALTRPAGIRAGIHQFARQDNGSMAVFSVFVFFAMLLVGGLAIDMMRHENERIRMQNTADRSVLAATMLRENVSEATPQQIVEAYFAAEGLSTQLNGRIDVDEDPDTGRTVTVVPAATVPSLFMSMIGIDDFSVVTPARATEAVGGGTQLELVMVLDVSGSMNGQGKIGAMRTAAAELATTLLAGNEDGNVALTIVPYDSWVLPPASLLNNFTNVSGSGACNDWSVWNIITNTLNQATTRRNCNADNWAQVRPYENSVNDATTALNALVARGTTSIDLGLRYGAMFFDPSLQPAISNLIANGEVDPVFEGRPYDWDTPNVMRSLILLTDGQNCCGERYGQAIQDLNTLAVCTELKARNILVYTIAFQAPTAGATLMQACASSPNHYFNADVSEIMSVFEGIGSSIQTQALRLTL
;
A
#
# COMPACT_ATOMS: atom_id res chain seq x y z
N MET A 1 31.23 -129.38 -18.34
CA MET A 1 30.28 -129.27 -19.46
C MET A 1 29.09 -128.41 -19.02
N ARG A 2 28.90 -127.29 -19.73
CA ARG A 2 27.67 -126.49 -19.96
C ARG A 2 26.83 -125.91 -18.80
N ASN A 3 26.32 -124.69 -19.11
CA ASN A 3 25.15 -123.95 -18.59
C ASN A 3 25.39 -123.01 -17.39
N HIS A 4 24.81 -121.80 -17.30
CA HIS A 4 24.03 -120.97 -18.22
C HIS A 4 23.97 -119.53 -17.67
N HIS A 5 23.66 -118.58 -18.56
CA HIS A 5 23.43 -117.15 -18.39
C HIS A 5 22.68 -116.66 -17.14
N ARG A 6 23.07 -115.45 -16.67
CA ARG A 6 22.13 -114.48 -16.09
C ARG A 6 22.45 -113.08 -16.60
N THR A 7 21.40 -112.43 -17.12
CA THR A 7 21.31 -111.20 -17.89
C THR A 7 21.46 -109.92 -17.06
N GLU A 8 22.12 -108.92 -17.66
CA GLU A 8 22.12 -107.52 -17.27
C GLU A 8 20.74 -106.86 -17.46
N ALA A 9 20.38 -105.92 -16.59
CA ALA A 9 19.36 -104.90 -16.86
C ALA A 9 19.85 -103.54 -16.32
N LEU A 10 20.45 -102.75 -17.20
CA LEU A 10 20.82 -101.35 -16.97
C LEU A 10 19.58 -100.45 -17.09
N THR A 11 19.07 -99.95 -15.97
CA THR A 11 18.07 -98.87 -15.94
C THR A 11 18.74 -97.50 -16.10
N ARG A 12 18.44 -96.78 -17.18
CA ARG A 12 18.90 -95.40 -17.45
C ARG A 12 18.15 -94.38 -16.57
N PRO A 13 18.79 -93.27 -16.14
CA PRO A 13 18.16 -92.27 -15.29
C PRO A 13 17.29 -91.31 -16.13
N ALA A 14 15.97 -91.34 -15.94
CA ALA A 14 15.01 -90.42 -16.54
C ALA A 14 14.81 -89.14 -15.67
N GLY A 15 15.90 -88.59 -15.09
CA GLY A 15 15.79 -87.55 -14.06
C GLY A 15 15.86 -86.09 -14.53
N ILE A 16 16.45 -85.81 -15.71
CA ILE A 16 16.80 -84.42 -16.06
C ILE A 16 15.73 -83.74 -16.93
N ARG A 17 15.02 -84.49 -17.79
CA ARG A 17 13.97 -83.93 -18.66
C ARG A 17 12.67 -83.57 -17.92
N ALA A 18 12.37 -84.25 -16.81
CA ALA A 18 11.16 -83.98 -16.02
C ALA A 18 11.25 -82.67 -15.21
N GLY A 19 12.43 -82.34 -14.66
CA GLY A 19 12.63 -81.12 -13.87
C GLY A 19 12.49 -79.82 -14.67
N ILE A 20 12.94 -79.80 -15.93
CA ILE A 20 12.86 -78.61 -16.80
C ILE A 20 11.41 -78.34 -17.22
N HIS A 21 10.62 -79.39 -17.50
CA HIS A 21 9.20 -79.25 -17.81
C HIS A 21 8.35 -78.83 -16.60
N GLN A 22 8.77 -79.21 -15.39
CA GLN A 22 8.11 -78.81 -14.15
C GLN A 22 8.46 -77.37 -13.75
N PHE A 23 9.69 -76.90 -14.03
CA PHE A 23 10.09 -75.51 -13.83
C PHE A 23 9.37 -74.54 -14.79
N ALA A 24 9.18 -74.94 -16.06
CA ALA A 24 8.42 -74.16 -17.04
C ALA A 24 6.90 -74.08 -16.76
N ARG A 25 6.37 -74.90 -15.84
CA ARG A 25 4.97 -74.92 -15.39
C ARG A 25 4.77 -74.38 -13.96
N GLN A 26 5.82 -73.86 -13.33
CA GLN A 26 5.71 -73.30 -11.98
C GLN A 26 5.31 -71.81 -12.05
N ASP A 27 4.05 -71.51 -11.73
CA ASP A 27 3.51 -70.14 -11.68
C ASP A 27 3.96 -69.32 -10.44
N ASN A 28 4.78 -69.91 -9.56
CA ASN A 28 5.27 -69.29 -8.32
C ASN A 28 6.19 -68.07 -8.55
N GLY A 29 6.67 -67.84 -9.77
CA GLY A 29 7.49 -66.66 -10.14
C GLY A 29 6.69 -65.46 -10.69
N SER A 30 5.39 -65.63 -10.99
CA SER A 30 4.56 -64.58 -11.60
C SER A 30 4.44 -63.33 -10.72
N MET A 31 4.33 -63.51 -9.40
CA MET A 31 4.28 -62.42 -8.42
C MET A 31 5.60 -61.65 -8.32
N ALA A 32 6.74 -62.29 -8.58
CA ALA A 32 8.05 -61.62 -8.55
C ALA A 32 8.21 -60.66 -9.73
N VAL A 33 7.76 -61.05 -10.93
CA VAL A 33 7.76 -60.19 -12.12
C VAL A 33 6.86 -58.98 -11.91
N PHE A 34 5.66 -59.18 -11.37
CA PHE A 34 4.74 -58.08 -11.04
C PHE A 34 5.30 -57.14 -9.96
N SER A 35 5.92 -57.67 -8.91
CA SER A 35 6.50 -56.87 -7.82
C SER A 35 7.66 -56.01 -8.30
N VAL A 36 8.53 -56.55 -9.17
CA VAL A 36 9.62 -55.78 -9.79
C VAL A 36 9.06 -54.66 -10.66
N PHE A 37 8.01 -54.94 -11.44
CA PHE A 37 7.37 -53.91 -12.26
C PHE A 37 6.77 -52.78 -11.42
N VAL A 38 6.05 -53.11 -10.35
CA VAL A 38 5.49 -52.13 -9.40
C VAL A 38 6.59 -51.33 -8.70
N PHE A 39 7.69 -51.99 -8.32
CA PHE A 39 8.85 -51.32 -7.72
C PHE A 39 9.48 -50.29 -8.67
N PHE A 40 9.70 -50.65 -9.94
CA PHE A 40 10.17 -49.71 -10.96
C PHE A 40 9.17 -48.58 -11.22
N ALA A 41 7.86 -48.88 -11.23
CA ALA A 41 6.82 -47.87 -11.39
C ALA A 41 6.81 -46.86 -10.22
N MET A 42 6.99 -47.32 -8.98
CA MET A 42 7.11 -46.44 -7.81
C MET A 42 8.36 -45.57 -7.87
N LEU A 43 9.51 -46.13 -8.28
CA LEU A 43 10.75 -45.36 -8.47
C LEU A 43 10.59 -44.30 -9.57
N LEU A 44 9.90 -44.64 -10.66
CA LEU A 44 9.64 -43.71 -11.76
C LEU A 44 8.77 -42.55 -11.26
N VAL A 45 7.65 -42.82 -10.58
CA VAL A 45 6.77 -41.78 -10.01
C VAL A 45 7.50 -40.93 -8.97
N GLY A 46 8.31 -41.54 -8.10
CA GLY A 46 9.15 -40.80 -7.15
C GLY A 46 10.18 -39.91 -7.85
N GLY A 47 10.79 -40.40 -8.92
CA GLY A 47 11.70 -39.65 -9.77
C GLY A 47 11.04 -38.45 -10.46
N LEU A 48 9.84 -38.64 -11.01
CA LEU A 48 9.02 -37.56 -11.60
C LEU A 48 8.76 -36.45 -10.57
N ALA A 49 8.45 -36.82 -9.33
CA ALA A 49 8.19 -35.85 -8.26
C ALA A 49 9.44 -35.04 -7.90
N ILE A 50 10.62 -35.67 -7.86
CA ILE A 50 11.90 -34.98 -7.59
C ILE A 50 12.25 -34.03 -8.74
N ASP A 51 12.09 -34.46 -9.99
CA ASP A 51 12.36 -33.61 -11.16
C ASP A 51 11.42 -32.39 -11.18
N MET A 52 10.13 -32.58 -10.88
CA MET A 52 9.16 -31.49 -10.77
C MET A 52 9.51 -30.54 -9.62
N MET A 53 9.86 -31.06 -8.44
CA MET A 53 10.24 -30.25 -7.30
C MET A 53 11.48 -29.40 -7.60
N ARG A 54 12.48 -29.99 -8.27
CA ARG A 54 13.69 -29.28 -8.68
C ARG A 54 13.39 -28.19 -9.71
N HIS A 55 12.53 -28.49 -10.69
CA HIS A 55 12.08 -27.52 -11.68
C HIS A 55 11.37 -26.33 -11.04
N GLU A 56 10.41 -26.57 -10.15
CA GLU A 56 9.67 -25.48 -9.47
C GLU A 56 10.56 -24.66 -8.54
N ASN A 57 11.52 -25.29 -7.84
CA ASN A 57 12.47 -24.57 -7.00
C ASN A 57 13.32 -23.58 -7.82
N GLU A 58 13.82 -24.00 -8.97
CA GLU A 58 14.58 -23.11 -9.87
C GLU A 58 13.69 -21.99 -10.44
N ARG A 59 12.46 -22.33 -10.86
CA ARG A 59 11.50 -21.34 -11.35
C ARG A 59 11.18 -20.26 -10.31
N ILE A 60 10.91 -20.66 -9.07
CA ILE A 60 10.62 -19.72 -7.97
C ILE A 60 11.84 -18.84 -7.68
N ARG A 61 13.04 -19.45 -7.64
CA ARG A 61 14.27 -18.71 -7.39
C ARG A 61 14.52 -17.65 -8.46
N MET A 62 14.39 -18.01 -9.74
CA MET A 62 14.56 -17.09 -10.86
C MET A 62 13.52 -15.97 -10.84
N GLN A 63 12.25 -16.28 -10.57
CA GLN A 63 11.19 -15.27 -10.47
C GLN A 63 11.49 -14.25 -9.37
N ASN A 64 11.83 -14.73 -8.16
CA ASN A 64 12.14 -13.84 -7.03
C ASN A 64 13.35 -12.94 -7.29
N THR A 65 14.39 -13.46 -7.95
CA THR A 65 15.55 -12.65 -8.35
C THR A 65 15.18 -11.64 -9.43
N ALA A 66 14.40 -12.05 -10.43
CA ALA A 66 13.94 -11.17 -11.50
C ALA A 66 13.13 -9.99 -10.93
N ASP A 67 12.15 -10.26 -10.08
CA ASP A 67 11.29 -9.23 -9.46
C ASP A 67 12.09 -8.23 -8.61
N ARG A 68 13.03 -8.73 -7.78
CA ARG A 68 13.90 -7.85 -6.97
C ARG A 68 14.83 -7.00 -7.83
N SER A 69 15.31 -7.55 -8.94
CA SER A 69 16.26 -6.88 -9.82
C SER A 69 15.62 -5.75 -10.63
N VAL A 70 14.42 -5.96 -11.20
CA VAL A 70 13.70 -4.93 -11.97
C VAL A 70 13.28 -3.80 -11.06
N LEU A 71 12.84 -4.12 -9.83
CA LEU A 71 12.47 -3.14 -8.82
C LEU A 71 13.66 -2.25 -8.42
N ALA A 72 14.81 -2.87 -8.10
CA ALA A 72 16.01 -2.15 -7.74
C ALA A 72 16.52 -1.25 -8.89
N ALA A 73 16.39 -1.72 -10.13
CA ALA A 73 16.77 -0.95 -11.32
C ALA A 73 15.83 0.25 -11.58
N THR A 74 14.58 0.19 -11.12
CA THR A 74 13.60 1.29 -11.22
C THR A 74 13.62 2.28 -10.04
N MET A 75 14.25 1.99 -8.91
CA MET A 75 14.17 2.83 -7.69
C MET A 75 15.32 3.85 -7.54
N LEU A 76 16.23 3.97 -8.50
CA LEU A 76 17.38 4.87 -8.38
C LEU A 76 17.03 6.32 -8.73
N ARG A 77 16.68 7.10 -7.70
CA ARG A 77 16.49 8.56 -7.78
C ARG A 77 17.81 9.36 -7.66
N GLU A 78 18.78 8.87 -6.90
CA GLU A 78 20.11 9.49 -6.78
C GLU A 78 21.18 8.58 -7.35
N ASN A 79 21.72 8.97 -8.49
CA ASN A 79 22.77 8.25 -9.21
C ASN A 79 24.14 8.47 -8.55
N VAL A 80 24.32 8.05 -7.29
CA VAL A 80 25.59 8.20 -6.54
C VAL A 80 26.72 7.35 -7.16
N SER A 81 26.39 6.40 -8.04
CA SER A 81 27.31 5.42 -8.63
C SER A 81 27.41 5.44 -10.16
N GLU A 82 26.68 6.32 -10.86
CA GLU A 82 26.54 6.32 -12.34
C GLU A 82 26.18 4.96 -12.95
N ALA A 83 25.61 4.04 -12.17
CA ALA A 83 25.33 2.68 -12.61
C ALA A 83 24.08 2.67 -13.51
N THR A 84 24.17 2.04 -14.67
CA THR A 84 23.02 1.91 -15.57
C THR A 84 22.01 0.89 -15.00
N PRO A 85 20.70 1.01 -15.27
CA PRO A 85 19.69 0.04 -14.83
C PRO A 85 20.06 -1.41 -15.19
N GLN A 86 20.71 -1.61 -16.34
CA GLN A 86 21.20 -2.90 -16.80
C GLN A 86 22.28 -3.48 -15.86
N GLN A 87 23.24 -2.66 -15.42
CA GLN A 87 24.32 -3.10 -14.51
C GLN A 87 23.78 -3.55 -13.15
N ILE A 88 22.68 -2.97 -12.69
CA ILE A 88 22.04 -3.32 -11.42
C ILE A 88 21.34 -4.67 -11.54
N VAL A 89 20.56 -4.86 -12.60
CA VAL A 89 19.96 -6.16 -12.89
C VAL A 89 21.04 -7.24 -12.95
N GLU A 90 22.13 -6.98 -13.67
CA GLU A 90 23.27 -7.89 -13.75
C GLU A 90 23.90 -8.18 -12.38
N ALA A 91 24.05 -7.18 -11.52
CA ALA A 91 24.59 -7.35 -10.17
C ALA A 91 23.70 -8.23 -9.27
N TYR A 92 22.37 -8.08 -9.35
CA TYR A 92 21.42 -8.92 -8.59
C TYR A 92 21.47 -10.38 -9.04
N PHE A 93 21.51 -10.63 -10.35
CA PHE A 93 21.65 -11.98 -10.87
C PHE A 93 23.04 -12.57 -10.59
N ALA A 94 24.10 -11.77 -10.63
CA ALA A 94 25.45 -12.21 -10.27
C ALA A 94 25.54 -12.61 -8.79
N ALA A 95 24.91 -11.86 -7.89
CA ALA A 95 24.86 -12.17 -6.46
C ALA A 95 24.15 -13.51 -6.18
N GLU A 96 23.15 -13.87 -6.98
CA GLU A 96 22.44 -15.16 -6.89
C GLU A 96 23.11 -16.29 -7.70
N GLY A 97 24.21 -16.01 -8.40
CA GLY A 97 24.88 -16.99 -9.27
C GLY A 97 24.07 -17.37 -10.52
N LEU A 98 23.17 -16.48 -10.96
CA LEU A 98 22.25 -16.64 -12.10
C LEU A 98 22.66 -15.79 -13.32
N SER A 99 23.93 -15.39 -13.42
CA SER A 99 24.41 -14.52 -14.50
C SER A 99 24.26 -15.12 -15.90
N THR A 100 24.37 -16.45 -16.03
CA THR A 100 24.25 -17.16 -17.32
C THR A 100 22.83 -17.22 -17.88
N GLN A 101 21.83 -16.96 -17.03
CA GLN A 101 20.40 -17.07 -17.34
C GLN A 101 19.84 -15.77 -17.94
N LEU A 102 20.59 -14.67 -17.89
CA LEU A 102 20.17 -13.34 -18.35
C LEU A 102 20.33 -13.12 -19.86
N ASN A 103 21.36 -13.72 -20.50
CA ASN A 103 21.62 -13.73 -21.96
C ASN A 103 21.18 -12.47 -22.75
N GLY A 104 21.42 -11.27 -22.20
CA GLY A 104 21.12 -9.99 -22.87
C GLY A 104 19.63 -9.70 -23.11
N ARG A 105 18.71 -10.37 -22.40
CA ARG A 105 17.25 -10.16 -22.51
C ARG A 105 16.75 -9.14 -21.48
N ILE A 106 17.40 -8.00 -21.44
CA ILE A 106 17.01 -6.85 -20.65
C ILE A 106 16.51 -5.80 -21.64
N ASP A 107 15.25 -5.41 -21.51
CA ASP A 107 14.66 -4.31 -22.26
C ASP A 107 14.40 -3.16 -21.29
N VAL A 108 15.00 -2.01 -21.58
CA VAL A 108 14.84 -0.80 -20.78
C VAL A 108 14.25 0.24 -21.70
N ASP A 109 12.97 0.55 -21.47
CA ASP A 109 12.23 1.56 -22.19
C ASP A 109 12.17 2.80 -21.30
N GLU A 110 12.87 3.85 -21.72
CA GLU A 110 12.88 5.14 -21.04
C GLU A 110 12.03 6.11 -21.85
N ASP A 111 10.86 6.44 -21.31
CA ASP A 111 9.97 7.44 -21.88
C ASP A 111 9.93 8.67 -20.95
N PRO A 112 10.28 9.88 -21.45
CA PRO A 112 10.25 11.10 -20.66
C PRO A 112 8.87 11.50 -20.13
N ASP A 113 7.76 10.96 -20.67
CA ASP A 113 6.41 11.28 -20.23
C ASP A 113 5.79 10.16 -19.36
N THR A 114 6.14 8.89 -19.61
CA THR A 114 5.45 7.75 -18.96
C THR A 114 6.27 7.02 -17.91
N GLY A 115 7.60 7.19 -17.87
CA GLY A 115 8.42 6.47 -16.92
C GLY A 115 9.64 5.76 -17.49
N ARG A 116 10.43 5.21 -16.57
CA ARG A 116 11.39 4.16 -16.88
C ARG A 116 10.72 2.81 -16.66
N THR A 117 10.53 2.05 -17.73
CA THR A 117 10.12 0.64 -17.64
C THR A 117 11.35 -0.26 -17.80
N VAL A 118 11.58 -1.15 -16.84
CA VAL A 118 12.60 -2.20 -16.92
C VAL A 118 11.90 -3.55 -17.03
N THR A 119 12.16 -4.26 -18.14
CA THR A 119 11.67 -5.62 -18.39
C THR A 119 12.84 -6.59 -18.50
N VAL A 120 12.77 -7.71 -17.80
CA VAL A 120 13.80 -8.76 -17.83
C VAL A 120 13.14 -10.11 -18.13
N VAL A 121 13.70 -10.86 -19.07
CA VAL A 121 13.17 -12.18 -19.47
C VAL A 121 14.27 -13.23 -19.35
N PRO A 122 14.62 -13.65 -18.11
CA PRO A 122 15.62 -14.66 -17.88
C PRO A 122 15.11 -16.03 -18.33
N ALA A 123 16.02 -16.85 -18.82
CA ALA A 123 15.71 -18.20 -19.28
C ALA A 123 16.76 -19.20 -18.79
N ALA A 124 16.32 -20.37 -18.36
CA ALA A 124 17.18 -21.46 -17.94
C ALA A 124 16.67 -22.80 -18.46
N THR A 125 17.56 -23.76 -18.59
CA THR A 125 17.22 -25.14 -18.93
C THR A 125 17.62 -26.03 -17.77
N VAL A 126 16.64 -26.70 -17.15
CA VAL A 126 16.86 -27.60 -16.03
C VAL A 126 16.91 -29.03 -16.57
N PRO A 127 18.07 -29.73 -16.51
CA PRO A 127 18.16 -31.12 -16.95
C PRO A 127 17.39 -32.01 -15.98
N SER A 128 16.60 -32.93 -16.53
CA SER A 128 15.85 -33.91 -15.75
C SER A 128 16.76 -35.07 -15.32
N LEU A 129 16.55 -35.60 -14.12
CA LEU A 129 17.35 -36.73 -13.60
C LEU A 129 16.68 -38.07 -13.92
N PHE A 130 15.36 -38.14 -13.78
CA PHE A 130 14.58 -39.37 -13.91
C PHE A 130 13.69 -39.36 -15.17
N MET A 131 13.18 -38.20 -15.58
CA MET A 131 12.38 -38.06 -16.81
C MET A 131 13.20 -38.30 -18.09
N SER A 132 14.53 -38.19 -18.02
CA SER A 132 15.43 -38.55 -19.13
C SER A 132 15.30 -40.03 -19.52
N MET A 133 14.94 -40.89 -18.56
CA MET A 133 14.71 -42.33 -18.80
C MET A 133 13.49 -42.61 -19.69
N ILE A 134 12.53 -41.67 -19.74
CA ILE A 134 11.35 -41.73 -20.62
C ILE A 134 11.47 -40.78 -21.83
N GLY A 135 12.67 -40.22 -22.07
CA GLY A 135 12.98 -39.40 -23.25
C GLY A 135 12.71 -37.90 -23.11
N ILE A 136 12.52 -37.38 -21.88
CA ILE A 136 12.41 -35.94 -21.62
C ILE A 136 13.67 -35.50 -20.88
N ASP A 137 14.65 -34.99 -21.61
CA ASP A 137 15.99 -34.72 -21.08
C ASP A 137 16.09 -33.39 -20.31
N ASP A 138 15.22 -32.43 -20.60
CA ASP A 138 15.25 -31.11 -19.98
C ASP A 138 13.89 -30.39 -19.98
N PHE A 139 13.81 -29.35 -19.14
CA PHE A 139 12.71 -28.41 -19.08
C PHE A 139 13.21 -26.98 -19.21
N SER A 140 12.57 -26.18 -20.07
CA SER A 140 12.83 -24.76 -20.19
C SER A 140 12.02 -23.94 -19.18
N VAL A 141 12.70 -23.10 -18.40
CA VAL A 141 12.12 -22.13 -17.48
C VAL A 141 12.28 -20.74 -18.07
N VAL A 142 11.18 -19.99 -18.18
CA VAL A 142 11.19 -18.56 -18.56
C VAL A 142 10.31 -17.82 -17.56
N THR A 143 10.85 -16.77 -16.93
CA THR A 143 10.17 -16.03 -15.85
C THR A 143 10.24 -14.52 -16.12
N PRO A 144 9.40 -13.98 -17.03
CA PRO A 144 9.43 -12.56 -17.33
C PRO A 144 9.03 -11.74 -16.10
N ALA A 145 9.78 -10.67 -15.85
CA ALA A 145 9.48 -9.66 -14.83
C ALA A 145 9.53 -8.28 -15.45
N ARG A 146 8.63 -7.39 -15.03
CA ARG A 146 8.56 -6.00 -15.50
C ARG A 146 8.23 -5.09 -14.32
N ALA A 147 8.97 -4.00 -14.19
CA ALA A 147 8.66 -2.90 -13.28
C ALA A 147 8.66 -1.58 -14.06
N THR A 148 7.81 -0.64 -13.65
CA THR A 148 7.72 0.70 -14.25
C THR A 148 7.83 1.74 -13.15
N GLU A 149 8.86 2.59 -13.23
CA GLU A 149 9.00 3.85 -12.50
C GLU A 149 8.24 4.92 -13.28
N ALA A 150 7.24 5.59 -12.70
CA ALA A 150 6.63 6.75 -13.36
C ALA A 150 7.58 7.95 -13.31
N VAL A 151 7.72 8.72 -14.41
CA VAL A 151 8.46 9.99 -14.39
C VAL A 151 7.76 10.92 -13.40
N GLY A 152 8.47 11.34 -12.35
CA GLY A 152 7.95 12.28 -11.35
C GLY A 152 7.87 11.79 -9.89
N GLY A 153 8.65 10.78 -9.50
CA GLY A 153 9.11 10.65 -8.11
C GLY A 153 8.13 10.07 -7.10
N GLY A 154 8.23 8.76 -6.83
CA GLY A 154 7.66 8.12 -5.64
C GLY A 154 6.13 8.20 -5.51
N THR A 155 5.62 7.60 -4.44
CA THR A 155 4.20 7.72 -4.09
C THR A 155 3.89 9.14 -3.66
N GLN A 156 2.91 9.74 -4.34
CA GLN A 156 2.41 11.07 -4.03
C GLN A 156 1.48 10.97 -2.82
N LEU A 157 1.71 11.77 -1.79
CA LEU A 157 0.91 11.77 -0.57
C LEU A 157 0.12 13.08 -0.45
N GLU A 158 -1.20 12.98 -0.42
CA GLU A 158 -2.09 14.07 0.00
C GLU A 158 -2.55 13.78 1.42
N LEU A 159 -2.01 14.52 2.41
CA LEU A 159 -2.35 14.35 3.83
C LEU A 159 -3.11 15.58 4.33
N VAL A 160 -4.27 15.35 4.93
CA VAL A 160 -5.05 16.41 5.59
C VAL A 160 -5.13 16.13 7.09
N MET A 161 -4.66 17.07 7.91
CA MET A 161 -4.77 17.03 9.37
C MET A 161 -5.91 17.93 9.82
N VAL A 162 -7.01 17.34 10.29
CA VAL A 162 -8.15 18.03 10.87
C VAL A 162 -8.01 18.03 12.39
N LEU A 163 -7.65 19.18 12.95
CA LEU A 163 -7.20 19.31 14.33
C LEU A 163 -8.20 20.11 15.18
N ASP A 164 -8.69 19.48 16.24
CA ASP A 164 -9.57 20.13 17.21
C ASP A 164 -8.80 21.18 18.02
N VAL A 165 -9.26 22.42 17.92
CA VAL A 165 -8.77 23.55 18.72
C VAL A 165 -9.91 24.16 19.54
N SER A 166 -10.94 23.37 19.85
CA SER A 166 -12.06 23.79 20.69
C SER A 166 -11.63 24.08 22.14
N GLY A 167 -12.49 24.78 22.89
CA GLY A 167 -12.18 25.22 24.26
C GLY A 167 -11.86 24.08 25.24
N SER A 168 -12.34 22.85 25.00
CA SER A 168 -12.02 21.67 25.81
C SER A 168 -10.54 21.30 25.77
N MET A 169 -9.86 21.60 24.65
CA MET A 169 -8.43 21.37 24.46
C MET A 169 -7.54 22.27 25.34
N ASN A 170 -8.11 23.29 25.99
CA ASN A 170 -7.36 24.18 26.90
C ASN A 170 -7.04 23.53 28.25
N GLY A 171 -7.59 22.35 28.54
CA GLY A 171 -7.35 21.62 29.78
C GLY A 171 -6.08 20.78 29.75
N GLN A 172 -5.42 20.65 30.91
CA GLN A 172 -4.42 19.59 31.19
C GLN A 172 -3.24 19.48 30.19
N GLY A 173 -2.90 20.55 29.47
CA GLY A 173 -1.83 20.54 28.47
C GLY A 173 -2.17 19.80 27.18
N LYS A 174 -3.44 19.43 26.97
CA LYS A 174 -3.94 18.72 25.77
C LYS A 174 -3.50 19.40 24.47
N ILE A 175 -3.82 20.69 24.32
CA ILE A 175 -3.44 21.42 23.12
C ILE A 175 -1.91 21.49 22.94
N GLY A 176 -1.15 21.62 24.01
CA GLY A 176 0.31 21.62 23.93
C GLY A 176 0.86 20.30 23.39
N ALA A 177 0.38 19.18 23.95
CA ALA A 177 0.80 17.85 23.51
C ALA A 177 0.38 17.55 22.06
N MET A 178 -0.83 17.96 21.65
CA MET A 178 -1.28 17.83 20.27
C MET A 178 -0.41 18.65 19.30
N ARG A 179 -0.06 19.90 19.64
CA ARG A 179 0.84 20.73 18.82
C ARG A 179 2.19 20.07 18.62
N THR A 180 2.80 19.59 19.70
CA THR A 180 4.12 18.93 19.62
C THR A 180 4.04 17.67 18.76
N ALA A 181 3.02 16.82 18.95
CA ALA A 181 2.87 15.58 18.18
C ALA A 181 2.60 15.84 16.69
N ALA A 182 1.72 16.80 16.37
CA ALA A 182 1.45 17.17 14.99
C ALA A 182 2.66 17.84 14.31
N ALA A 183 3.42 18.65 15.04
CA ALA A 183 4.63 19.30 14.53
C ALA A 183 5.74 18.28 14.23
N GLU A 184 5.89 17.25 15.07
CA GLU A 184 6.84 16.17 14.84
C GLU A 184 6.46 15.33 13.61
N LEU A 185 5.16 15.01 13.46
CA LEU A 185 4.66 14.33 12.27
C LEU A 185 4.90 15.17 11.00
N ALA A 186 4.58 16.46 11.04
CA ALA A 186 4.82 17.37 9.91
C ALA A 186 6.31 17.45 9.55
N THR A 187 7.19 17.53 10.56
CA THR A 187 8.65 17.53 10.37
C THR A 187 9.11 16.24 9.70
N THR A 188 8.60 15.09 10.15
CA THR A 188 8.96 13.78 9.61
C THR A 188 8.48 13.60 8.16
N LEU A 189 7.28 14.06 7.84
CA LEU A 189 6.69 13.89 6.50
C LEU A 189 7.21 14.88 5.47
N LEU A 190 7.51 16.12 5.87
CA LEU A 190 8.01 17.16 4.97
C LEU A 190 9.55 17.18 4.88
N ALA A 191 10.24 16.29 5.59
CA ALA A 191 11.69 16.16 5.50
C ALA A 191 12.13 15.79 4.06
N GLY A 192 12.88 16.69 3.41
CA GLY A 192 13.37 16.46 2.04
C GLY A 192 12.28 16.52 0.97
N ASN A 193 11.17 17.24 1.22
CA ASN A 193 10.05 17.37 0.28
C ASN A 193 10.30 18.39 -0.86
N GLU A 194 11.51 18.45 -1.39
CA GLU A 194 11.88 19.42 -2.44
C GLU A 194 11.09 19.19 -3.75
N ASP A 195 10.70 17.94 -3.99
CA ASP A 195 9.90 17.53 -5.16
C ASP A 195 8.38 17.75 -4.97
N GLY A 196 7.93 18.19 -3.78
CA GLY A 196 6.50 18.35 -3.47
C GLY A 196 5.72 17.02 -3.40
N ASN A 197 6.37 15.89 -3.16
CA ASN A 197 5.74 14.58 -3.12
C ASN A 197 4.66 14.47 -2.03
N VAL A 198 4.85 15.19 -0.93
CA VAL A 198 3.92 15.27 0.20
C VAL A 198 3.24 16.63 0.20
N ALA A 199 1.92 16.64 0.11
CA ALA A 199 1.10 17.83 0.23
C ALA A 199 0.35 17.78 1.57
N LEU A 200 0.79 18.56 2.55
CA LEU A 200 0.24 18.58 3.91
C LEU A 200 -0.75 19.72 4.09
N THR A 201 -2.02 19.43 4.35
CA THR A 201 -3.01 20.46 4.67
C THR A 201 -3.36 20.43 6.15
N ILE A 202 -3.31 21.58 6.82
CA ILE A 202 -3.66 21.72 8.24
C ILE A 202 -5.00 22.45 8.35
N VAL A 203 -6.00 21.79 8.92
CA VAL A 203 -7.36 22.29 9.13
C VAL A 203 -7.64 22.37 10.63
N PRO A 204 -7.28 23.47 11.30
CA PRO A 204 -7.76 23.69 12.65
C PRO A 204 -9.26 23.98 12.64
N TYR A 205 -10.01 23.42 13.59
CA TYR A 205 -11.44 23.68 13.72
C TYR A 205 -11.84 23.93 15.18
N ASP A 206 -12.77 24.87 15.35
CA ASP A 206 -13.50 25.10 16.59
C ASP A 206 -15.01 25.05 16.33
N SER A 207 -15.75 26.09 16.74
CA SER A 207 -17.13 26.33 16.30
C SER A 207 -17.20 26.46 14.77
N TRP A 208 -16.14 26.99 14.16
CA TRP A 208 -16.02 27.30 12.75
C TRP A 208 -14.67 26.85 12.19
N VAL A 209 -14.51 26.93 10.88
CA VAL A 209 -13.24 26.73 10.17
C VAL A 209 -12.99 27.95 9.30
N LEU A 210 -11.81 28.56 9.45
CA LEU A 210 -11.43 29.76 8.72
C LEU A 210 -10.57 29.40 7.50
N PRO A 211 -11.13 29.30 6.28
CA PRO A 211 -10.32 29.20 5.07
C PRO A 211 -9.57 30.51 4.76
N PRO A 212 -8.52 30.45 3.92
CA PRO A 212 -7.92 31.66 3.34
C PRO A 212 -8.94 32.52 2.58
N ALA A 213 -8.74 33.84 2.61
CA ALA A 213 -9.68 34.79 1.98
C ALA A 213 -9.73 34.64 0.45
N SER A 214 -8.57 34.36 -0.15
CA SER A 214 -8.39 33.92 -1.54
C SER A 214 -9.26 32.70 -1.88
N LEU A 215 -9.22 31.66 -1.04
CA LEU A 215 -10.04 30.46 -1.21
C LEU A 215 -11.54 30.76 -1.10
N LEU A 216 -11.95 31.59 -0.14
CA LEU A 216 -13.36 31.98 0.03
C LEU A 216 -13.96 32.60 -1.25
N ASN A 217 -13.19 33.37 -2.00
CA ASN A 217 -13.65 34.06 -3.20
C ASN A 217 -13.93 33.12 -4.38
N ASN A 218 -13.50 31.86 -4.31
CA ASN A 218 -13.75 30.86 -5.36
C ASN A 218 -15.11 30.17 -5.23
N PHE A 219 -15.84 30.35 -4.11
CA PHE A 219 -17.18 29.78 -3.94
C PHE A 219 -18.22 30.58 -4.75
N THR A 220 -19.01 29.89 -5.57
CA THR A 220 -19.94 30.52 -6.53
C THR A 220 -21.38 30.56 -6.04
N ASN A 221 -21.81 29.57 -5.25
CA ASN A 221 -23.19 29.42 -4.76
C ASN A 221 -23.28 29.76 -3.27
N VAL A 222 -23.07 31.03 -2.96
CA VAL A 222 -22.93 31.54 -1.59
C VAL A 222 -24.07 32.51 -1.25
N SER A 223 -24.64 32.35 -0.05
CA SER A 223 -25.51 33.33 0.57
C SER A 223 -24.91 33.87 1.88
N GLY A 224 -25.39 34.99 2.40
CA GLY A 224 -24.92 35.56 3.67
C GLY A 224 -23.59 36.33 3.57
N SER A 225 -22.98 36.60 4.73
CA SER A 225 -21.76 37.39 4.86
C SER A 225 -20.88 36.86 6.01
N GLY A 226 -19.56 36.93 5.84
CA GLY A 226 -18.58 36.52 6.84
C GLY A 226 -17.41 35.74 6.23
N ALA A 227 -16.55 35.23 7.10
CA ALA A 227 -15.28 34.59 6.72
C ALA A 227 -15.32 33.04 6.80
N CYS A 228 -16.44 32.44 7.22
CA CYS A 228 -16.59 30.98 7.30
C CYS A 228 -17.83 30.52 6.54
N ASN A 229 -17.76 29.32 5.95
CA ASN A 229 -18.86 28.73 5.17
C ASN A 229 -19.49 27.55 5.92
N ASP A 230 -20.80 27.41 5.75
CA ASP A 230 -21.58 26.25 6.16
C ASP A 230 -22.28 25.63 4.93
N TRP A 231 -22.23 24.31 4.78
CA TRP A 231 -22.88 23.61 3.67
C TRP A 231 -24.31 23.20 4.03
N SER A 232 -25.19 23.30 3.04
CA SER A 232 -26.56 22.78 3.13
C SER A 232 -26.64 21.27 2.84
N VAL A 233 -25.64 20.71 2.15
CA VAL A 233 -25.58 19.31 1.72
C VAL A 233 -24.27 18.68 2.19
N TRP A 234 -24.38 17.60 2.98
CA TRP A 234 -23.27 16.97 3.70
C TRP A 234 -22.81 15.63 3.12
N ASN A 235 -23.69 14.94 2.38
CA ASN A 235 -23.40 13.67 1.72
C ASN A 235 -22.75 13.84 0.33
N ILE A 236 -22.29 15.05 -0.02
CA ILE A 236 -21.59 15.34 -1.28
C ILE A 236 -20.35 16.16 -0.96
N ILE A 237 -19.19 15.54 -1.19
CA ILE A 237 -17.88 16.17 -0.97
C ILE A 237 -17.21 16.66 -2.27
N THR A 238 -17.81 16.38 -3.43
CA THR A 238 -17.34 16.85 -4.74
C THR A 238 -18.00 18.13 -5.20
N ASN A 239 -17.37 18.79 -6.17
CA ASN A 239 -17.83 20.05 -6.74
C ASN A 239 -18.04 21.11 -5.66
N THR A 240 -17.19 21.08 -4.63
CA THR A 240 -17.42 21.74 -3.34
C THR A 240 -17.63 23.25 -3.46
N LEU A 241 -16.98 23.89 -4.45
CA LEU A 241 -17.04 25.32 -4.72
C LEU A 241 -18.40 25.79 -5.26
N ASN A 242 -19.14 24.88 -5.91
CA ASN A 242 -20.46 25.15 -6.50
C ASN A 242 -21.62 24.68 -5.62
N GLN A 243 -21.33 23.96 -4.53
CA GLN A 243 -22.34 23.53 -3.57
C GLN A 243 -22.92 24.74 -2.83
N ALA A 244 -24.21 24.67 -2.50
CA ALA A 244 -24.90 25.74 -1.80
C ALA A 244 -24.36 25.89 -0.37
N THR A 245 -23.76 27.06 -0.12
CA THR A 245 -23.15 27.43 1.16
C THR A 245 -23.72 28.73 1.73
N THR A 246 -23.66 28.86 3.05
CA THR A 246 -24.01 30.10 3.76
C THR A 246 -22.79 30.63 4.49
N ARG A 247 -22.41 31.88 4.22
CA ARG A 247 -21.35 32.60 4.93
C ARG A 247 -21.83 33.10 6.28
N ARG A 248 -20.97 32.95 7.29
CA ARG A 248 -21.20 33.36 8.68
C ARG A 248 -19.95 34.04 9.24
N ASN A 249 -20.18 34.90 10.25
CA ASN A 249 -19.11 35.50 11.02
C ASN A 249 -18.50 34.46 11.96
N CYS A 250 -17.19 34.46 12.04
CA CYS A 250 -16.41 33.51 12.82
C CYS A 250 -15.10 34.17 13.28
N ASN A 251 -14.26 33.41 13.99
CA ASN A 251 -12.94 33.89 14.35
C ASN A 251 -12.11 34.16 13.08
N ALA A 252 -11.49 35.33 13.00
CA ALA A 252 -10.62 35.75 11.90
C ALA A 252 -9.14 35.82 12.32
N ASP A 253 -8.80 35.26 13.49
CA ASP A 253 -7.42 35.19 13.95
C ASP A 253 -6.58 34.29 13.03
N ASN A 254 -5.36 34.72 12.72
CA ASN A 254 -4.47 34.00 11.80
C ASN A 254 -4.09 32.57 12.26
N TRP A 255 -4.12 32.31 13.57
CA TRP A 255 -3.84 30.97 14.11
C TRP A 255 -4.96 29.95 13.77
N ALA A 256 -6.18 30.40 13.50
CA ALA A 256 -7.31 29.55 13.15
C ALA A 256 -7.44 29.31 11.65
N GLN A 257 -6.57 29.94 10.85
CA GLN A 257 -6.62 29.84 9.39
C GLN A 257 -6.14 28.48 8.91
N VAL A 258 -6.90 27.88 7.99
CA VAL A 258 -6.52 26.67 7.27
C VAL A 258 -5.28 26.93 6.42
N ARG A 259 -4.33 26.00 6.46
CA ARG A 259 -3.08 26.01 5.70
C ARG A 259 -3.13 24.93 4.62
N PRO A 260 -3.46 25.28 3.36
CA PRO A 260 -3.53 24.32 2.26
C PRO A 260 -2.11 23.95 1.81
N TYR A 261 -1.86 22.65 1.58
CA TYR A 261 -0.65 22.14 0.92
C TYR A 261 0.65 22.85 1.34
N GLU A 262 0.99 22.76 2.62
CA GLU A 262 2.26 23.21 3.17
C GLU A 262 3.42 22.34 2.65
N ASN A 263 4.45 23.00 2.11
CA ASN A 263 5.69 22.36 1.68
C ASN A 263 6.80 22.47 2.76
N SER A 264 6.79 23.56 3.51
CA SER A 264 7.87 23.98 4.39
C SER A 264 7.67 23.46 5.82
N VAL A 265 8.67 22.75 6.35
CA VAL A 265 8.69 22.30 7.76
C VAL A 265 8.54 23.49 8.70
N ASN A 266 9.19 24.63 8.41
CA ASN A 266 9.16 25.80 9.28
C ASN A 266 7.77 26.45 9.31
N ASP A 267 7.10 26.54 8.17
CA ASP A 267 5.78 27.18 8.09
C ASP A 267 4.71 26.28 8.72
N ALA A 268 4.76 24.98 8.43
CA ALA A 268 3.89 23.98 9.04
C ALA A 268 4.04 23.95 10.57
N THR A 269 5.27 23.87 11.09
CA THR A 269 5.52 23.85 12.54
C THR A 269 5.17 25.17 13.22
N THR A 270 5.40 26.31 12.56
CA THR A 270 4.98 27.63 13.07
C THR A 270 3.46 27.72 13.18
N ALA A 271 2.74 27.29 12.13
CA ALA A 271 1.28 27.28 12.13
C ALA A 271 0.71 26.38 13.23
N LEU A 272 1.25 25.17 13.39
CA LEU A 272 0.83 24.22 14.42
C LEU A 272 1.11 24.76 15.83
N ASN A 273 2.30 25.31 16.08
CA ASN A 273 2.65 25.85 17.40
C ASN A 273 1.81 27.08 17.79
N ALA A 274 1.30 27.83 16.81
CA ALA A 274 0.48 29.02 17.00
C ALA A 274 -1.01 28.75 17.33
N LEU A 275 -1.52 27.53 17.13
CA LEU A 275 -2.92 27.16 17.41
C LEU A 275 -3.35 27.59 18.81
N VAL A 276 -4.62 27.89 19.08
CA VAL A 276 -5.11 28.27 20.41
C VAL A 276 -6.45 27.60 20.68
N ALA A 277 -6.68 27.11 21.90
CA ALA A 277 -7.92 26.44 22.26
C ALA A 277 -9.02 27.46 22.53
N ARG A 278 -10.09 27.45 21.73
CA ARG A 278 -11.21 28.40 21.85
C ARG A 278 -12.50 27.82 21.26
N GLY A 279 -13.66 28.31 21.69
CA GLY A 279 -14.93 28.02 21.03
C GLY A 279 -15.51 26.65 21.39
N THR A 280 -16.53 26.25 20.64
CA THR A 280 -17.21 24.95 20.74
C THR A 280 -16.59 23.94 19.79
N THR A 281 -17.10 22.71 19.75
CA THR A 281 -16.56 21.63 18.92
C THR A 281 -17.51 21.33 17.75
N SER A 282 -17.11 21.64 16.52
CA SER A 282 -17.83 21.30 15.28
C SER A 282 -17.01 20.31 14.42
N ILE A 283 -17.01 19.03 14.81
CA ILE A 283 -16.25 17.95 14.13
C ILE A 283 -16.74 17.80 12.69
N ASP A 284 -18.05 17.90 12.47
CA ASP A 284 -18.66 17.87 11.14
C ASP A 284 -18.00 18.86 10.18
N LEU A 285 -17.84 20.12 10.60
CA LEU A 285 -17.30 21.18 9.79
C LEU A 285 -15.81 21.01 9.50
N GLY A 286 -15.03 20.70 10.54
CA GLY A 286 -13.61 20.39 10.39
C GLY A 286 -13.39 19.30 9.34
N LEU A 287 -14.17 18.23 9.44
CA LEU A 287 -14.10 17.11 8.50
C LEU A 287 -14.56 17.51 7.09
N ARG A 288 -15.62 18.31 6.95
CA ARG A 288 -16.13 18.75 5.63
C ARG A 288 -15.15 19.67 4.90
N TYR A 289 -14.46 20.54 5.64
CA TYR A 289 -13.37 21.35 5.11
C TYR A 289 -12.17 20.47 4.76
N GLY A 290 -11.79 19.53 5.62
CA GLY A 290 -10.70 18.60 5.32
C GLY A 290 -10.96 17.77 4.06
N ALA A 291 -12.18 17.28 3.88
CA ALA A 291 -12.59 16.49 2.73
C ALA A 291 -12.49 17.27 1.40
N MET A 292 -12.63 18.59 1.44
CA MET A 292 -12.64 19.41 0.22
C MET A 292 -11.27 19.47 -0.46
N PHE A 293 -10.18 19.29 0.30
CA PHE A 293 -8.81 19.28 -0.22
C PHE A 293 -8.42 17.99 -0.95
N PHE A 294 -9.34 17.05 -1.09
CA PHE A 294 -9.20 15.91 -1.99
C PHE A 294 -10.02 16.04 -3.26
N ASP A 295 -10.89 17.05 -3.37
CA ASP A 295 -11.81 17.22 -4.50
C ASP A 295 -11.10 17.94 -5.67
N PRO A 296 -10.88 17.27 -6.83
CA PRO A 296 -10.19 17.88 -7.98
C PRO A 296 -10.86 19.17 -8.49
N SER A 297 -12.14 19.37 -8.21
CA SER A 297 -12.83 20.63 -8.53
C SER A 297 -12.23 21.85 -7.82
N LEU A 298 -11.38 21.64 -6.81
CA LEU A 298 -10.65 22.67 -6.08
C LEU A 298 -9.44 23.21 -6.85
N GLN A 299 -8.92 22.50 -7.86
CA GLN A 299 -7.71 22.90 -8.60
C GLN A 299 -7.68 24.39 -9.01
N PRO A 300 -8.75 25.00 -9.57
CA PRO A 300 -8.73 26.43 -9.91
C PRO A 300 -8.54 27.35 -8.71
N ALA A 301 -9.06 26.96 -7.54
CA ALA A 301 -8.86 27.69 -6.30
C ALA A 301 -7.41 27.54 -5.80
N ILE A 302 -6.79 26.38 -6.00
CA ILE A 302 -5.38 26.14 -5.65
C ILE A 302 -4.45 26.96 -6.56
N SER A 303 -4.69 27.01 -7.86
CA SER A 303 -3.93 27.89 -8.77
C SER A 303 -4.03 29.37 -8.34
N ASN A 304 -5.19 29.81 -7.86
CA ASN A 304 -5.36 31.15 -7.30
C ASN A 304 -4.59 31.36 -5.97
N LEU A 305 -4.50 30.34 -5.12
CA LEU A 305 -3.71 30.39 -3.90
C LEU A 305 -2.21 30.49 -4.20
N ILE A 306 -1.73 29.72 -5.19
CA ILE A 306 -0.36 29.77 -5.69
C ILE A 306 -0.03 31.16 -6.26
N ALA A 307 -0.94 31.72 -7.06
CA ALA A 307 -0.78 33.07 -7.62
C ALA A 307 -0.70 34.17 -6.53
N ASN A 308 -1.32 33.95 -5.37
CA ASN A 308 -1.27 34.85 -4.21
C ASN A 308 -0.07 34.59 -3.28
N GLY A 309 0.77 33.58 -3.58
CA GLY A 309 1.90 33.19 -2.75
C GLY A 309 1.52 32.50 -1.44
N GLU A 310 0.31 31.95 -1.36
CA GLU A 310 -0.19 31.25 -0.16
C GLU A 310 0.09 29.74 -0.19
N VAL A 311 0.35 29.19 -1.39
CA VAL A 311 0.69 27.78 -1.62
C VAL A 311 1.91 27.72 -2.54
N ASP A 312 2.79 26.75 -2.29
CA ASP A 312 3.99 26.54 -3.11
C ASP A 312 3.61 26.13 -4.55
N PRO A 313 4.24 26.73 -5.60
CA PRO A 313 3.99 26.37 -6.99
C PRO A 313 4.18 24.89 -7.34
N VAL A 314 4.92 24.13 -6.53
CA VAL A 314 5.10 22.67 -6.72
C VAL A 314 3.79 21.89 -6.64
N PHE A 315 2.75 22.46 -6.02
CA PHE A 315 1.42 21.83 -5.88
C PHE A 315 0.42 22.24 -6.97
N GLU A 316 0.88 22.88 -8.05
CA GLU A 316 0.02 23.17 -9.20
C GLU A 316 -0.60 21.88 -9.76
N GLY A 317 -1.88 21.92 -10.11
CA GLY A 317 -2.63 20.74 -10.57
C GLY A 317 -3.10 19.80 -9.44
N ARG A 318 -2.86 20.12 -8.17
CA ARG A 318 -3.45 19.41 -7.02
C ARG A 318 -4.77 20.06 -6.55
N PRO A 319 -5.69 19.29 -5.94
CA PRO A 319 -5.61 17.85 -5.72
C PRO A 319 -5.70 17.03 -7.00
N TYR A 320 -5.01 15.89 -7.02
CA TYR A 320 -4.97 15.00 -8.17
C TYR A 320 -6.35 14.41 -8.48
N ASP A 321 -6.58 14.06 -9.75
CA ASP A 321 -7.80 13.36 -10.15
C ASP A 321 -7.96 12.01 -9.43
N TRP A 322 -9.20 11.59 -9.21
CA TRP A 322 -9.53 10.41 -8.41
C TRP A 322 -8.92 9.11 -8.96
N ASP A 323 -8.66 9.05 -10.26
CA ASP A 323 -8.09 7.93 -11.00
C ASP A 323 -6.58 8.05 -11.22
N THR A 324 -5.94 9.11 -10.71
CA THR A 324 -4.48 9.27 -10.80
C THR A 324 -3.79 8.14 -10.04
N PRO A 325 -2.94 7.32 -10.70
CA PRO A 325 -2.23 6.23 -10.05
C PRO A 325 -1.19 6.76 -9.06
N ASN A 326 -0.77 5.92 -8.11
CA ASN A 326 0.30 6.23 -7.14
C ASN A 326 0.05 7.46 -6.26
N VAL A 327 -1.21 7.89 -6.10
CA VAL A 327 -1.62 8.93 -5.16
C VAL A 327 -2.25 8.29 -3.93
N MET A 328 -1.57 8.42 -2.80
CA MET A 328 -2.09 8.07 -1.49
C MET A 328 -2.82 9.25 -0.87
N ARG A 329 -4.07 9.05 -0.46
CA ARG A 329 -4.89 10.07 0.21
C ARG A 329 -5.21 9.65 1.63
N SER A 330 -4.87 10.51 2.59
CA SER A 330 -5.04 10.22 4.01
C SER A 330 -5.55 11.44 4.76
N LEU A 331 -6.49 11.24 5.68
CA LEU A 331 -7.02 12.25 6.56
C LEU A 331 -6.83 11.82 8.01
N ILE A 332 -6.26 12.68 8.83
CA ILE A 332 -6.15 12.51 10.28
C ILE A 332 -7.16 13.45 10.94
N LEU A 333 -8.16 12.89 11.61
CA LEU A 333 -9.15 13.63 12.39
C LEU A 333 -8.86 13.48 13.88
N LEU A 334 -8.66 14.57 14.60
CA LEU A 334 -8.47 14.56 16.05
C LEU A 334 -9.61 15.31 16.73
N THR A 335 -10.09 14.81 17.87
CA THR A 335 -11.00 15.54 18.77
C THR A 335 -10.82 15.11 20.22
N ASP A 336 -10.98 16.05 21.17
CA ASP A 336 -11.07 15.73 22.60
C ASP A 336 -12.50 15.82 23.16
N GLY A 337 -13.46 16.02 22.27
CA GLY A 337 -14.84 16.29 22.62
C GLY A 337 -15.81 15.46 21.82
N GLN A 338 -17.02 16.00 21.72
CA GLN A 338 -18.08 15.52 20.85
C GLN A 338 -18.65 16.74 20.15
N ASN A 339 -19.25 16.54 18.98
CA ASN A 339 -20.04 17.57 18.33
C ASN A 339 -21.01 18.19 19.35
N CYS A 340 -20.94 19.50 19.53
CA CYS A 340 -21.84 20.14 20.47
C CYS A 340 -22.14 21.58 20.16
N CYS A 341 -23.28 21.95 20.75
CA CYS A 341 -23.51 23.20 21.48
C CYS A 341 -23.31 24.53 20.72
N GLY A 342 -22.97 24.48 19.42
CA GLY A 342 -22.85 25.64 18.55
C GLY A 342 -24.21 26.12 18.02
N GLU A 343 -24.19 27.28 17.37
CA GLU A 343 -25.39 27.97 16.86
C GLU A 343 -26.01 27.32 15.60
N ARG A 344 -25.38 26.27 15.04
CA ARG A 344 -25.75 25.70 13.74
C ARG A 344 -26.77 24.57 13.84
N TYR A 345 -26.40 23.48 14.51
CA TYR A 345 -27.19 22.25 14.59
C TYR A 345 -27.07 21.61 15.97
N GLY A 346 -28.08 20.83 16.36
CA GLY A 346 -27.98 19.95 17.53
C GLY A 346 -26.99 18.81 17.28
N GLN A 347 -26.40 18.27 18.35
CA GLN A 347 -25.39 17.21 18.30
C GLN A 347 -25.78 16.05 17.36
N ALA A 348 -27.00 15.55 17.44
CA ALA A 348 -27.44 14.43 16.60
C ALA A 348 -27.35 14.71 15.09
N ILE A 349 -27.61 15.95 14.65
CA ILE A 349 -27.50 16.32 13.24
C ILE A 349 -26.03 16.48 12.84
N GLN A 350 -25.20 17.07 13.72
CA GLN A 350 -23.77 17.18 13.48
C GLN A 350 -23.12 15.78 13.38
N ASP A 351 -23.50 14.85 14.25
CA ASP A 351 -23.01 13.46 14.20
C ASP A 351 -23.40 12.77 12.89
N LEU A 352 -24.64 12.96 12.43
CA LEU A 352 -25.10 12.47 11.12
C LEU A 352 -24.30 13.09 9.96
N ASN A 353 -24.04 14.40 10.02
CA ASN A 353 -23.25 15.12 9.03
C ASN A 353 -21.80 14.62 9.00
N THR A 354 -21.17 14.43 10.17
CA THR A 354 -19.83 13.85 10.29
C THR A 354 -19.79 12.48 9.60
N LEU A 355 -20.72 11.58 9.95
CA LEU A 355 -20.75 10.23 9.37
C LEU A 355 -21.04 10.23 7.86
N ALA A 356 -21.85 11.16 7.36
CA ALA A 356 -22.09 11.32 5.93
C ALA A 356 -20.79 11.64 5.19
N VAL A 357 -20.01 12.60 5.70
CA VAL A 357 -18.71 12.95 5.10
C VAL A 357 -17.71 11.79 5.22
N CYS A 358 -17.63 11.10 6.37
CA CYS A 358 -16.76 9.93 6.51
C CYS A 358 -17.11 8.82 5.51
N THR A 359 -18.40 8.62 5.24
CA THR A 359 -18.86 7.61 4.27
C THR A 359 -18.39 7.95 2.86
N GLU A 360 -18.51 9.22 2.46
CA GLU A 360 -18.04 9.69 1.14
C GLU A 360 -16.52 9.63 1.00
N LEU A 361 -15.77 9.97 2.05
CA LEU A 361 -14.30 9.83 2.07
C LEU A 361 -13.88 8.37 1.84
N LYS A 362 -14.50 7.44 2.60
CA LYS A 362 -14.22 6.00 2.48
C LYS A 362 -14.61 5.45 1.12
N ALA A 363 -15.74 5.89 0.55
CA ALA A 363 -16.18 5.49 -0.79
C ALA A 363 -15.18 5.87 -1.89
N ARG A 364 -14.31 6.85 -1.64
CA ARG A 364 -13.26 7.32 -2.57
C ARG A 364 -11.86 6.81 -2.23
N ASN A 365 -11.77 5.76 -1.41
CA ASN A 365 -10.51 5.15 -0.97
C ASN A 365 -9.59 6.12 -0.21
N ILE A 366 -10.14 7.15 0.42
CA ILE A 366 -9.37 8.02 1.33
C ILE A 366 -9.28 7.31 2.68
N LEU A 367 -8.06 7.18 3.22
CA LEU A 367 -7.85 6.58 4.52
C LEU A 367 -8.13 7.61 5.62
N VAL A 368 -9.10 7.32 6.47
CA VAL A 368 -9.53 8.18 7.57
C VAL A 368 -9.00 7.60 8.88
N TYR A 369 -7.96 8.22 9.40
CA TYR A 369 -7.43 8.01 10.74
C TYR A 369 -8.15 8.93 11.72
N THR A 370 -8.62 8.38 12.84
CA THR A 370 -9.34 9.16 13.85
C THR A 370 -8.71 8.98 15.22
N ILE A 371 -8.51 10.09 15.93
CA ILE A 371 -7.93 10.12 17.27
C ILE A 371 -8.96 10.72 18.22
N ALA A 372 -9.50 9.88 19.11
CA ALA A 372 -10.28 10.30 20.26
C ALA A 372 -9.31 10.60 21.41
N PHE A 373 -9.10 11.88 21.70
CA PHE A 373 -8.09 12.35 22.63
C PHE A 373 -8.72 12.73 23.98
N GLN A 374 -8.81 11.80 24.94
CA GLN A 374 -9.58 12.04 26.17
C GLN A 374 -11.04 12.44 25.92
N ALA A 375 -11.62 11.95 24.81
CA ALA A 375 -12.96 12.30 24.39
C ALA A 375 -14.04 11.56 25.24
N PRO A 376 -15.22 12.17 25.45
CA PRO A 376 -16.35 11.48 26.05
C PRO A 376 -16.80 10.30 25.18
N THR A 377 -17.52 9.35 25.77
CA THR A 377 -17.95 8.10 25.09
C THR A 377 -18.69 8.35 23.78
N ALA A 378 -19.53 9.39 23.71
CA ALA A 378 -20.25 9.72 22.48
C ALA A 378 -19.30 10.16 21.35
N GLY A 379 -18.34 11.04 21.66
CA GLY A 379 -17.29 11.46 20.73
C GLY A 379 -16.41 10.30 20.28
N ALA A 380 -15.94 9.48 21.23
CA ALA A 380 -15.15 8.29 20.92
C ALA A 380 -15.89 7.31 19.99
N THR A 381 -17.18 7.08 20.24
CA THR A 381 -18.03 6.21 19.38
C THR A 381 -18.18 6.78 17.97
N LEU A 382 -18.40 8.10 17.85
CA LEU A 382 -18.49 8.78 16.56
C LEU A 382 -17.17 8.65 15.78
N MET A 383 -16.04 8.90 16.43
CA MET A 383 -14.70 8.79 15.84
C MET A 383 -14.43 7.36 15.36
N GLN A 384 -14.74 6.36 16.19
CA GLN A 384 -14.60 4.95 15.83
C GLN A 384 -15.45 4.57 14.59
N ALA A 385 -16.67 5.11 14.48
CA ALA A 385 -17.54 4.87 13.32
C ALA A 385 -17.06 5.60 12.05
N CYS A 386 -16.39 6.75 12.21
CA CYS A 386 -15.84 7.52 11.10
C CYS A 386 -14.61 6.84 10.48
N ALA A 387 -13.73 6.26 11.29
CA ALA A 387 -12.48 5.62 10.86
C ALA A 387 -12.66 4.62 9.71
N SER A 388 -11.62 4.50 8.86
CA SER A 388 -11.65 3.55 7.72
C SER A 388 -11.64 2.08 8.16
N SER A 389 -11.01 1.76 9.28
CA SER A 389 -11.09 0.43 9.90
C SER A 389 -10.79 0.52 11.40
N PRO A 390 -10.99 -0.55 12.18
CA PRO A 390 -10.61 -0.57 13.60
C PRO A 390 -9.14 -0.22 13.87
N ASN A 391 -8.25 -0.48 12.92
CA ASN A 391 -6.82 -0.16 13.03
C ASN A 391 -6.49 1.32 12.72
N HIS A 392 -7.47 2.08 12.22
CA HIS A 392 -7.34 3.52 11.94
C HIS A 392 -7.97 4.37 13.06
N TYR A 393 -8.52 3.74 14.10
CA TYR A 393 -9.06 4.41 15.27
C TYR A 393 -8.08 4.32 16.43
N PHE A 394 -7.81 5.45 17.06
CA PHE A 394 -6.97 5.56 18.26
C PHE A 394 -7.74 6.26 19.36
N ASN A 395 -7.65 5.70 20.56
CA ASN A 395 -8.09 6.36 21.79
C ASN A 395 -6.82 6.67 22.59
N ALA A 396 -6.57 7.94 22.86
CA ALA A 396 -5.28 8.40 23.36
C ALA A 396 -5.44 9.36 24.54
N ASP A 397 -4.51 9.26 25.49
CA ASP A 397 -4.27 10.25 26.53
C ASP A 397 -3.08 11.15 26.19
N VAL A 398 -2.85 12.21 26.99
CA VAL A 398 -1.74 13.17 26.81
C VAL A 398 -0.37 12.49 26.71
N SER A 399 -0.17 11.36 27.40
CA SER A 399 1.07 10.59 27.35
C SER A 399 1.23 9.73 26.10
N GLU A 400 0.15 9.43 25.39
CA GLU A 400 0.12 8.50 24.25
C GLU A 400 -0.01 9.23 22.91
N ILE A 401 -0.41 10.50 22.92
CA ILE A 401 -0.68 11.23 21.68
C ILE A 401 0.54 11.26 20.75
N MET A 402 1.75 11.38 21.30
CA MET A 402 2.98 11.36 20.51
C MET A 402 3.16 10.03 19.77
N SER A 403 3.06 8.90 20.47
CA SER A 403 3.23 7.58 19.87
C SER A 403 2.11 7.24 18.88
N VAL A 404 0.90 7.80 19.07
CA VAL A 404 -0.20 7.67 18.10
C VAL A 404 0.14 8.40 16.79
N PHE A 405 0.61 9.65 16.85
CA PHE A 405 1.02 10.39 15.65
C PHE A 405 2.20 9.72 14.93
N GLU A 406 3.21 9.23 15.68
CA GLU A 406 4.33 8.46 15.13
C GLU A 406 3.85 7.17 14.42
N GLY A 407 2.95 6.43 15.07
CA GLY A 407 2.37 5.20 14.51
C GLY A 407 1.58 5.45 13.24
N ILE A 408 0.79 6.54 13.19
CA ILE A 408 0.08 6.96 11.98
C ILE A 408 1.07 7.34 10.87
N GLY A 409 2.11 8.12 11.19
CA GLY A 409 3.15 8.48 10.23
C GLY A 409 3.83 7.26 9.61
N SER A 410 4.22 6.28 10.43
CA SER A 410 4.81 5.03 9.97
C SER A 410 3.84 4.19 9.11
N SER A 411 2.57 4.13 9.51
CA SER A 411 1.52 3.46 8.72
C SER A 411 1.34 4.11 7.36
N ILE A 412 1.31 5.45 7.31
CA ILE A 412 1.17 6.23 6.07
C ILE A 412 2.37 5.98 5.15
N GLN A 413 3.60 6.08 5.66
CA GLN A 413 4.80 5.82 4.88
C GLN A 413 4.84 4.39 4.33
N THR A 414 4.47 3.40 5.15
CA THR A 414 4.44 1.99 4.72
C THR A 414 3.41 1.75 3.62
N GLN A 415 2.22 2.35 3.74
CA GLN A 415 1.18 2.26 2.72
C GLN A 415 1.57 2.98 1.44
N ALA A 416 2.24 4.13 1.55
CA ALA A 416 2.77 4.85 0.41
C ALA A 416 3.77 3.96 -0.35
N LEU A 417 4.73 3.33 0.35
CA LEU A 417 5.70 2.41 -0.25
C LEU A 417 5.06 1.18 -0.92
N ARG A 418 3.89 0.74 -0.46
CA ARG A 418 3.17 -0.38 -1.10
C ARG A 418 2.54 -0.02 -2.43
N LEU A 419 2.21 1.24 -2.67
CA LEU A 419 1.63 1.68 -3.95
C LEU A 419 2.68 1.76 -5.06
N THR A 420 3.96 1.84 -4.71
CA THR A 420 5.10 1.74 -5.64
C THR A 420 5.55 0.31 -5.93
N LEU A 421 4.99 -0.69 -5.23
CA LEU A 421 5.28 -2.12 -5.43
C LEU A 421 4.17 -2.75 -6.30
#